data_AF-A0A7S9WFB8-F1
#
_entry.id   AF-A0A7S9WFB8-F1
#
_cell.length_a   1.000
_cell.length_b   1.000
_cell.length_c   1.000
_cell.angle_alpha   90.00
_cell.angle_beta   90.00
_cell.angle_gamma   90.00
#
_symmetry.space_group_name_H-M   'P 1'
#
loop_
_entity.id
_entity.type
_entity.pdbx_description
1 polymer ?
#
loop_
_entity_poly.entity_id
_entity_poly.type
_entity_poly.pdbx_seq_one_letter_code
_entity_poly.pdbx_strand_id
1 'polypeptide(L)'
;MRAITRWRGAVMAWLCLLATGGMMAPGHAAGRLLIQNDGGGPLGDYILHTRLAGLTHDEVQITGWCASACTLYLSLPQTCVSRDAQFGFHAPSGGTAAQNRDALRLFAEYLPANLQGWYLREAAHLTGREYRALSGADLVAMGAARPCRAS
;
A
#
# COMPACT_ATOMS: atom_id res chain seq x y z
N MET A 1 -71.39 26.22 46.30
CA MET A 1 -71.42 25.63 44.94
C MET A 1 -70.09 25.95 44.25
N ARG A 2 -69.37 24.91 43.80
CA ARG A 2 -68.40 24.81 42.66
C ARG A 2 -67.45 26.01 42.41
N ALA A 3 -66.13 25.88 42.66
CA ALA A 3 -65.06 25.59 41.69
C ALA A 3 -65.10 26.49 40.43
N ILE A 4 -64.04 27.21 40.04
CA ILE A 4 -62.97 26.66 39.18
C ILE A 4 -61.67 27.50 39.29
N THR A 5 -60.60 26.75 39.46
CA THR A 5 -59.16 27.01 39.39
C THR A 5 -58.71 27.67 38.08
N ARG A 6 -57.91 28.74 38.17
CA ARG A 6 -57.04 29.19 37.05
C ARG A 6 -55.66 28.58 37.22
N TRP A 7 -55.40 27.52 36.47
CA TRP A 7 -54.07 26.92 36.30
C TRP A 7 -53.11 27.94 35.67
N ARG A 8 -52.11 28.40 36.42
CA ARG A 8 -50.91 29.03 35.85
C ARG A 8 -50.03 27.89 35.35
N GLY A 9 -50.14 27.56 34.07
CA GLY A 9 -49.25 26.59 33.43
C GLY A 9 -47.81 27.07 33.54
N ALA A 10 -47.01 26.40 34.37
CA ALA A 10 -45.57 26.51 34.33
C ALA A 10 -45.09 25.75 33.09
N VAL A 11 -44.57 26.48 32.10
CA VAL A 11 -43.86 25.86 30.98
C VAL A 11 -42.50 25.42 31.51
N MET A 12 -42.43 24.18 32.01
CA MET A 12 -41.16 23.49 32.23
C MET A 12 -40.60 23.15 30.84
N ALA A 13 -39.73 24.02 30.32
CA ALA A 13 -38.94 23.70 29.15
C ALA A 13 -37.91 22.64 29.56
N TRP A 14 -38.18 21.40 29.15
CA TRP A 14 -37.28 20.27 29.31
C TRP A 14 -35.98 20.55 28.55
N LEU A 15 -34.88 20.72 29.29
CA LEU A 15 -33.53 20.64 28.73
C LEU A 15 -33.31 19.19 28.25
N CYS A 16 -33.53 18.95 26.96
CA CYS A 16 -32.96 17.79 26.28
C CYS A 16 -31.44 17.92 26.29
N LEU A 17 -30.77 17.34 27.28
CA LEU A 17 -29.36 16.98 27.14
C LEU A 17 -29.28 15.94 26.01
N LEU A 18 -28.97 16.40 24.80
CA LEU A 18 -28.49 15.54 23.73
C LEU A 18 -27.12 15.02 24.18
N ALA A 19 -27.11 13.84 24.82
CA ALA A 19 -25.88 13.09 25.01
C ALA A 19 -25.33 12.76 23.62
N THR A 20 -24.39 13.57 23.14
CA THR A 20 -23.56 13.27 21.97
C THR A 20 -22.62 12.13 22.35
N GLY A 21 -23.18 10.94 22.54
CA GLY A 21 -22.41 9.70 22.54
C GLY A 21 -21.91 9.49 21.13
N GLY A 22 -20.72 10.02 20.83
CA GLY A 22 -20.04 9.77 19.57
C GLY A 22 -19.93 8.26 19.40
N MET A 23 -20.55 7.73 18.36
CA MET A 23 -20.32 6.36 17.92
C MET A 23 -18.85 6.27 17.52
N MET A 24 -17.99 5.81 18.44
CA MET A 24 -16.65 5.40 18.06
C MET A 24 -16.82 4.17 17.18
N ALA A 25 -16.62 4.34 15.87
CA ALA A 25 -16.48 3.21 14.97
C ALA A 25 -15.39 2.28 15.55
N PRO A 26 -15.60 0.96 15.57
CA PRO A 26 -14.56 0.04 16.02
C PRO A 26 -13.31 0.30 15.19
N GLY A 27 -12.20 0.64 15.85
CA GLY A 27 -10.92 0.82 15.18
C GLY A 27 -10.55 -0.48 14.49
N HIS A 28 -10.32 -0.43 13.18
CA HIS A 28 -9.70 -1.55 12.48
C HIS A 28 -8.31 -1.73 13.09
N ALA A 29 -8.06 -2.85 13.77
CA ALA A 29 -6.72 -3.17 14.23
C ALA A 29 -5.84 -3.26 12.97
N ALA A 30 -4.81 -2.42 12.88
CA ALA A 30 -3.92 -2.41 11.72
C ALA A 30 -3.28 -3.79 11.58
N GLY A 31 -3.63 -4.49 10.49
CA GLY A 31 -3.04 -5.77 10.12
C GLY A 31 -1.64 -5.60 9.53
N ARG A 32 -1.04 -6.74 9.18
CA ARG A 32 0.24 -6.80 8.47
C ARG A 32 0.14 -7.77 7.31
N LEU A 33 0.46 -7.30 6.11
CA LEU A 33 0.66 -8.14 4.93
C LEU A 33 2.15 -8.44 4.78
N LEU A 34 2.55 -9.70 4.98
CA LEU A 34 3.93 -10.14 4.80
C LEU A 34 4.14 -10.64 3.35
N ILE A 35 5.05 -9.99 2.64
CA ILE A 35 5.54 -10.42 1.32
C ILE A 35 6.92 -11.04 1.50
N GLN A 36 7.05 -12.32 1.16
CA GLN A 36 8.30 -13.07 1.32
C GLN A 36 8.42 -14.16 0.26
N ASN A 37 9.63 -14.30 -0.31
CA ASN A 37 9.97 -15.34 -1.30
C ASN A 37 9.08 -15.31 -2.55
N ASP A 38 8.78 -14.11 -3.04
CA ASP A 38 7.88 -13.90 -4.18
C ASP A 38 8.70 -13.49 -5.43
N GLY A 39 8.72 -14.37 -6.44
CA GLY A 39 9.43 -14.14 -7.70
C GLY A 39 8.70 -13.25 -8.70
N GLY A 40 7.45 -12.88 -8.42
CA GLY A 40 6.56 -12.16 -9.33
C GLY A 40 5.69 -13.07 -10.18
N GLY A 41 5.04 -12.47 -11.19
CA GLY A 41 4.06 -13.14 -12.04
C GLY A 41 3.44 -12.16 -13.04
N PRO A 42 2.21 -12.42 -13.53
CA PRO A 42 1.52 -11.54 -14.45
C PRO A 42 1.39 -10.12 -13.88
N LEU A 43 1.85 -9.11 -14.63
CA LEU A 43 1.87 -7.72 -14.16
C LEU A 43 0.48 -7.21 -13.72
N GLY A 44 -0.58 -7.61 -14.44
CA GLY A 44 -1.95 -7.23 -14.12
C GLY A 44 -2.42 -7.68 -12.74
N ASP A 45 -2.01 -8.87 -12.31
CA ASP A 45 -2.40 -9.43 -11.01
C ASP A 45 -1.77 -8.62 -9.88
N TYR A 46 -0.49 -8.26 -10.01
CA TYR A 46 0.20 -7.45 -9.00
C TYR A 46 -0.31 -6.00 -8.97
N ILE A 47 -0.74 -5.46 -10.11
CA ILE A 47 -1.47 -4.19 -10.14
C ILE A 47 -2.76 -4.27 -9.33
N LEU A 48 -3.53 -5.35 -9.46
CA LEU A 48 -4.74 -5.56 -8.66
C LEU A 48 -4.39 -5.74 -7.18
N HIS A 49 -3.41 -6.60 -6.85
CA HIS A 49 -3.00 -6.87 -5.47
C HIS A 49 -2.52 -5.60 -4.76
N THR A 50 -1.69 -4.80 -5.41
CA THR A 50 -1.20 -3.53 -4.85
C THR A 50 -2.33 -2.53 -4.67
N ARG A 51 -3.27 -2.43 -5.60
CA ARG A 51 -4.48 -1.59 -5.43
C ARG A 51 -5.29 -2.04 -4.21
N LEU A 52 -5.56 -3.34 -4.08
CA LEU A 52 -6.31 -3.88 -2.94
C LEU A 52 -5.59 -3.65 -1.61
N ALA A 53 -4.28 -3.90 -1.54
CA ALA A 53 -3.47 -3.60 -0.36
C ALA A 53 -3.43 -2.09 -0.05
N GLY A 54 -3.46 -1.24 -1.08
CA GLY A 54 -3.57 0.22 -0.95
C GLY A 54 -4.87 0.71 -0.33
N LEU A 55 -5.94 -0.10 -0.38
CA LEU A 55 -7.23 0.22 0.24
C LEU A 55 -7.25 -0.12 1.75
N THR A 56 -6.27 -0.87 2.25
CA THR A 56 -6.16 -1.20 3.68
C THR A 56 -5.20 -0.22 4.37
N HIS A 57 -5.33 -0.09 5.69
CA HIS A 57 -4.38 0.63 6.54
C HIS A 57 -3.28 -0.29 7.10
N ASP A 58 -3.15 -1.49 6.55
CA ASP A 58 -2.26 -2.53 7.04
C ASP A 58 -0.84 -2.29 6.56
N GLU A 59 0.15 -2.52 7.42
CA GLU A 59 1.55 -2.42 7.02
C GLU A 59 1.89 -3.54 6.03
N VAL A 60 2.45 -3.19 4.87
CA VAL A 60 3.01 -4.16 3.94
C VAL A 60 4.48 -4.31 4.24
N GLN A 61 4.90 -5.50 4.69
CA GLN A 61 6.29 -5.79 5.03
C GLN A 61 6.90 -6.71 3.98
N ILE A 62 7.94 -6.24 3.29
CA ILE A 62 8.70 -7.07 2.34
C ILE A 62 9.98 -7.57 3.01
N THR A 63 10.16 -8.89 3.03
CA THR A 63 11.34 -9.57 3.58
C THR A 63 11.83 -10.66 2.62
N GLY A 64 13.04 -11.17 2.81
CA GLY A 64 13.56 -12.25 1.95
C GLY A 64 13.67 -11.79 0.50
N TRP A 65 13.11 -12.56 -0.44
CA TRP A 65 13.16 -12.25 -1.88
C TRP A 65 11.85 -11.67 -2.43
N CYS A 66 11.95 -10.63 -3.26
CA CYS A 66 10.83 -10.04 -4.00
C CYS A 66 11.29 -9.60 -5.40
N ALA A 67 10.81 -10.21 -6.48
CA ALA A 67 11.30 -9.91 -7.83
C ALA A 67 10.19 -9.62 -8.84
N SER A 68 10.60 -9.00 -9.95
CA SER A 68 9.71 -8.73 -11.07
C SER A 68 8.46 -7.98 -10.61
N ALA A 69 7.26 -8.48 -10.93
CA ALA A 69 6.00 -7.87 -10.54
C ALA A 69 5.77 -7.76 -9.01
N CYS A 70 6.42 -8.57 -8.17
CA CYS A 70 6.37 -8.40 -6.71
C CYS A 70 6.82 -7.00 -6.28
N THR A 71 7.80 -6.42 -6.99
CA THR A 71 8.36 -5.11 -6.63
C THR A 71 7.35 -3.96 -6.73
N LEU A 72 6.19 -4.15 -7.36
CA LEU A 72 5.12 -3.15 -7.40
C LEU A 72 4.59 -2.82 -5.99
N TYR A 73 4.73 -3.71 -5.00
CA TYR A 73 4.37 -3.39 -3.61
C TYR A 73 5.18 -2.23 -3.03
N LEU A 74 6.36 -1.91 -3.60
CA LEU A 74 7.14 -0.73 -3.22
C LEU A 74 6.42 0.59 -3.55
N SER A 75 5.38 0.57 -4.38
CA SER A 75 4.57 1.75 -4.72
C SER A 75 3.71 2.25 -3.57
N LEU A 76 3.44 1.40 -2.57
CA LEU A 76 2.51 1.70 -1.49
C LEU A 76 3.20 2.48 -0.36
N PRO A 77 2.61 3.59 0.12
CA PRO A 77 3.22 4.42 1.17
C PRO A 77 3.36 3.69 2.50
N GLN A 78 2.50 2.70 2.76
CA GLN A 78 2.54 1.85 3.94
C GLN A 78 3.49 0.64 3.81
N THR A 79 4.22 0.50 2.69
CA THR A 79 5.23 -0.56 2.55
C THR A 79 6.50 -0.24 3.33
N CYS A 80 7.08 -1.24 3.99
CA CYS A 80 8.43 -1.23 4.51
C CYS A 80 9.25 -2.41 3.98
N VAL A 81 10.56 -2.27 3.96
CA VAL A 81 11.49 -3.33 3.55
C VAL A 81 12.44 -3.71 4.67
N SER A 82 12.67 -5.01 4.88
CA SER A 82 13.81 -5.46 5.69
C SER A 82 15.11 -5.12 4.96
N ARG A 83 16.15 -4.68 5.69
CA ARG A 83 17.40 -4.20 5.07
C ARG A 83 18.15 -5.29 4.31
N ASP A 84 18.01 -6.53 4.75
CA ASP A 84 18.58 -7.75 4.18
C ASP A 84 17.71 -8.38 3.08
N ALA A 85 16.52 -7.85 2.83
CA ALA A 85 15.69 -8.29 1.71
C ALA A 85 16.39 -8.02 0.38
N GLN A 86 16.09 -8.83 -0.62
CA GLN A 86 16.68 -8.76 -1.95
C GLN A 86 15.59 -8.57 -3.01
N PHE A 87 15.83 -7.63 -3.93
CA PHE A 87 14.86 -7.19 -4.92
C PHE A 87 15.40 -7.36 -6.33
N GLY A 88 14.72 -8.18 -7.15
CA GLY A 88 15.12 -8.46 -8.52
C GLY A 88 14.35 -7.64 -9.55
N PHE A 89 15.06 -6.95 -10.44
CA PHE A 89 14.47 -6.10 -11.48
C PHE A 89 14.92 -6.52 -12.89
N HIS A 90 13.96 -6.61 -13.80
CA HIS A 90 14.17 -6.88 -15.23
C HIS A 90 12.99 -6.35 -16.06
N ALA A 91 13.07 -6.42 -17.39
CA ALA A 91 11.98 -6.02 -18.28
C ALA A 91 10.82 -7.04 -18.26
N PRO A 92 9.55 -6.59 -18.27
CA PRO A 92 8.41 -7.47 -18.51
C PRO A 92 8.53 -8.22 -19.85
N SER A 93 8.07 -9.46 -19.87
CA SER A 93 8.14 -10.33 -21.05
C SER A 93 6.94 -11.27 -21.12
N GLY A 94 6.87 -12.10 -22.16
CA GLY A 94 5.81 -13.10 -22.35
C GLY A 94 4.68 -12.68 -23.28
N GLY A 95 4.60 -11.40 -23.67
CA GLY A 95 3.70 -10.91 -24.71
C GLY A 95 4.40 -10.61 -26.04
N THR A 96 3.65 -10.04 -26.97
CA THR A 96 4.20 -9.44 -28.21
C THR A 96 5.11 -8.26 -27.89
N ALA A 97 5.93 -7.84 -28.86
CA ALA A 97 6.81 -6.67 -28.68
C ALA A 97 6.04 -5.39 -28.30
N ALA A 98 4.82 -5.19 -28.82
CA ALA A 98 3.98 -4.06 -28.45
C ALA A 98 3.52 -4.16 -26.99
N GLN A 99 2.98 -5.33 -26.60
CA GLN A 99 2.52 -5.58 -25.23
C GLN A 99 3.65 -5.45 -24.21
N ASN A 100 4.85 -5.96 -24.51
CA ASN A 100 5.99 -5.87 -23.60
C ASN A 100 6.46 -4.40 -23.42
N ARG A 101 6.42 -3.58 -24.49
CA ARG A 101 6.70 -2.14 -24.36
C ARG A 101 5.69 -1.43 -23.47
N ASP A 102 4.41 -1.74 -23.63
CA ASP A 102 3.36 -1.11 -22.81
C ASP A 102 3.45 -1.58 -21.35
N ALA A 103 3.71 -2.87 -21.13
CA ALA A 103 3.96 -3.42 -19.80
C ALA A 103 5.19 -2.80 -19.13
N LEU A 104 6.28 -2.56 -19.87
CA LEU A 104 7.47 -1.90 -19.33
C LEU A 104 7.18 -0.48 -18.86
N ARG A 105 6.46 0.32 -19.67
CA ARG A 105 6.05 1.68 -19.30
C ARG A 105 5.22 1.67 -18.02
N LEU A 106 4.21 0.81 -17.98
CA LEU A 106 3.33 0.67 -16.81
C LEU A 106 4.09 0.18 -15.57
N PHE A 107 4.99 -0.80 -15.72
CA PHE A 107 5.83 -1.28 -14.64
C PHE A 107 6.68 -0.15 -14.06
N ALA A 108 7.35 0.62 -14.93
CA ALA A 108 8.18 1.74 -14.51
C ALA A 108 7.36 2.83 -13.78
N GLU A 109 6.16 3.14 -14.25
CA GLU A 109 5.24 4.12 -13.64
C GLU A 109 4.81 3.75 -12.21
N TYR A 110 4.76 2.46 -11.88
CA TYR A 110 4.45 1.99 -10.53
C TYR A 110 5.61 2.15 -9.54
N LEU A 111 6.86 2.24 -10.00
CA LEU A 111 8.01 2.30 -9.10
C LEU A 111 8.17 3.70 -8.48
N PRO A 112 8.62 3.80 -7.21
CA PRO A 112 9.03 5.08 -6.61
C PRO A 112 10.04 5.82 -7.50
N ALA A 113 9.93 7.16 -7.60
CA ALA A 113 10.65 7.95 -8.61
C ALA A 113 12.16 7.67 -8.71
N ASN A 114 12.86 7.57 -7.58
CA ASN A 114 14.30 7.27 -7.56
C ASN A 114 14.60 5.86 -8.09
N LEU A 115 13.76 4.89 -7.75
CA LEU A 115 13.86 3.51 -8.23
C LEU A 115 13.45 3.39 -9.70
N GLN A 116 12.42 4.12 -10.14
CA GLN A 116 12.02 4.20 -11.55
C GLN A 116 13.19 4.68 -12.42
N GLY A 117 13.84 5.77 -12.01
CA GLY A 117 14.99 6.31 -12.74
C GLY A 117 16.16 5.33 -12.81
N TRP A 118 16.46 4.65 -11.70
CA TRP A 118 17.45 3.57 -11.69
C TRP A 118 17.05 2.39 -12.58
N TYR A 119 15.80 1.93 -12.49
CA TYR A 119 15.27 0.79 -13.24
C TYR A 119 15.41 0.98 -14.75
N LEU A 120 15.01 2.16 -15.24
CA LEU A 120 15.08 2.50 -16.67
C LEU A 120 16.51 2.49 -17.21
N ARG A 121 17.51 2.79 -16.38
CA ARG A 121 18.93 2.74 -16.77
C ARG A 121 19.52 1.34 -16.65
N GLU A 122 19.27 0.66 -15.54
CA GLU A 122 20.06 -0.51 -15.14
C GLU A 122 19.39 -1.85 -15.45
N ALA A 123 18.06 -1.91 -15.54
CA ALA A 123 17.31 -3.17 -15.53
C ALA A 123 16.24 -3.31 -16.62
N ALA A 124 15.71 -2.20 -17.15
CA ALA A 124 14.61 -2.20 -18.12
C ALA A 124 14.95 -2.82 -19.49
N HIS A 125 16.23 -3.12 -19.75
CA HIS A 125 16.72 -3.79 -20.95
C HIS A 125 17.02 -5.29 -20.73
N LEU A 126 16.98 -5.77 -19.49
CA LEU A 126 17.29 -7.16 -19.15
C LEU A 126 16.10 -8.07 -19.40
N THR A 127 16.33 -9.21 -20.03
CA THR A 127 15.27 -10.15 -20.41
C THR A 127 15.65 -11.59 -20.07
N GLY A 128 14.70 -12.52 -20.19
CA GLY A 128 14.94 -13.93 -19.90
C GLY A 128 15.24 -14.16 -18.41
N ARG A 129 16.42 -14.69 -18.10
CA ARG A 129 16.84 -14.98 -16.71
C ARG A 129 17.73 -13.88 -16.11
N GLU A 130 18.03 -12.83 -16.86
CA GLU A 130 18.86 -11.73 -16.39
C GLU A 130 18.06 -10.78 -15.51
N TYR A 131 18.68 -10.31 -14.43
CA TYR A 131 18.12 -9.27 -13.56
C TYR A 131 19.24 -8.46 -12.91
N ARG A 132 18.89 -7.27 -12.39
CA ARG A 132 19.70 -6.55 -11.40
C ARG A 132 19.06 -6.69 -10.04
N ALA A 133 19.90 -6.90 -9.04
CA ALA A 133 19.48 -6.99 -7.65
C ALA A 133 19.78 -5.68 -6.92
N LEU A 134 18.88 -5.27 -6.03
CA LEU A 134 19.13 -4.30 -4.98
C LEU A 134 18.78 -4.94 -3.64
N SER A 135 19.53 -4.63 -2.59
CA SER A 135 19.13 -4.96 -1.23
C SER A 135 18.06 -3.97 -0.73
N GLY A 136 17.35 -4.33 0.33
CA GLY A 136 16.47 -3.39 1.04
C GLY A 136 17.24 -2.20 1.59
N ALA A 137 18.50 -2.40 1.99
CA ALA A 137 19.39 -1.31 2.39
C ALA A 137 19.67 -0.33 1.23
N ASP A 138 19.88 -0.83 0.01
CA ASP A 138 20.08 0.02 -1.18
C ASP A 138 18.83 0.84 -1.48
N LEU A 139 17.65 0.20 -1.45
CA LEU A 139 16.37 0.88 -1.66
C LEU A 139 16.13 1.99 -0.63
N VAL A 140 16.48 1.75 0.62
CA VAL A 140 16.41 2.77 1.68
C VAL A 140 17.41 3.89 1.44
N ALA A 141 18.66 3.56 1.08
CA ALA A 141 19.71 4.54 0.83
C ALA A 141 19.38 5.48 -0.34
N MET A 142 18.72 4.98 -1.39
CA MET A 142 18.27 5.83 -2.51
C MET A 142 16.92 6.53 -2.26
N GLY A 143 16.31 6.37 -1.08
CA GLY A 143 15.01 6.98 -0.76
C GLY A 143 13.83 6.38 -1.54
N ALA A 144 13.96 5.13 -2.01
CA ALA A 144 12.89 4.42 -2.70
C ALA A 144 12.01 3.57 -1.76
N ALA A 145 12.45 3.33 -0.52
CA ALA A 145 11.68 2.59 0.48
C ALA A 145 12.01 3.07 1.89
N ARG A 146 11.08 2.84 2.84
CA ARG A 146 11.36 2.97 4.27
C ARG A 146 11.83 1.63 4.85
N PRO A 147 12.76 1.61 5.82
CA PRO A 147 13.11 0.38 6.52
C PRO A 147 11.93 -0.07 7.39
N CYS A 148 11.75 -1.38 7.52
CA CYS A 148 10.88 -1.92 8.56
C CYS A 148 11.47 -1.60 9.95
N ARG A 149 10.59 -1.44 10.95
CA ARG A 149 11.03 -1.34 12.34
C ARG A 149 11.72 -2.66 12.72
N ALA A 150 12.84 -2.57 13.43
CA ALA A 150 13.43 -3.74 14.04
C ALA A 150 12.41 -4.29 15.07
N SER A 151 12.08 -5.57 14.93
CA SER A 151 11.24 -6.30 15.87
C SER A 151 12.03 -6.63 17.14
#